data_AF-A0A967J7N3-F1
#
_entry.id   AF-A0A967J7N3-F1
#
_cell.length_a   1.000
_cell.length_b   1.000
_cell.length_c   1.000
_cell.angle_alpha   90.00
_cell.angle_beta   90.00
_cell.angle_gamma   90.00
#
_symmetry.space_group_name_H-M   'P 1'
#
loop_
_entity.id
_entity.type
_entity.pdbx_description
1 polymer ?
#
loop_
_entity_poly.entity_id
_entity_poly.type
_entity_poly.pdbx_seq_one_letter_code
_entity_poly.pdbx_strand_id
1 'polypeptide(L)'
;EATVTTAWYPTAAAEADALASRIVAMHDAGRAWSDLAILFRKNKDMLLVHEALGRHGVPFEVANLGGLLSVPEVTDLHAWLRILHAPEDGPALARILLGSRFRLGLADLVPLARWVQSRRRTSELDRDHELLPDVGLLEAVDHLDELGDLRSGAVDALSSFAAEYRDLLEVAQGASLVELSRTILDRTGAWADLDSMDPSAGLSARLNL
;
A
#
# COMPACT_ATOMS: atom_id res chain seq x y z
N GLU A 1 -25.10 38.57 6.18
CA GLU A 1 -25.68 38.02 4.94
C GLU A 1 -24.60 37.24 4.22
N ALA A 2 -24.84 35.99 3.82
CA ALA A 2 -23.84 35.21 3.10
C ALA A 2 -24.06 35.38 1.60
N THR A 3 -23.06 35.92 0.89
CA THR A 3 -23.11 36.08 -0.57
C THR A 3 -22.47 34.87 -1.23
N VAL A 4 -23.18 34.23 -2.15
CA VAL A 4 -22.65 33.14 -2.99
C VAL A 4 -22.23 33.71 -4.33
N THR A 5 -21.02 33.38 -4.77
CA THR A 5 -20.49 33.77 -6.08
C THR A 5 -20.25 32.52 -6.92
N THR A 6 -20.62 32.58 -8.20
CA THR A 6 -20.33 31.53 -9.18
C THR A 6 -19.50 32.11 -10.32
N ALA A 7 -18.63 31.30 -10.90
CA ALA A 7 -17.79 31.66 -12.03
C ALA A 7 -17.64 30.46 -12.96
N TRP A 8 -17.38 30.72 -14.24
CA TRP A 8 -17.08 29.71 -15.24
C TRP A 8 -15.72 30.00 -15.85
N TYR A 9 -14.93 28.96 -16.09
CA TYR A 9 -13.58 29.06 -16.63
C TYR A 9 -13.42 28.18 -17.88
N PRO A 10 -12.60 28.60 -18.87
CA PRO A 10 -12.40 27.84 -20.10
C PRO A 10 -11.73 26.48 -19.90
N THR A 11 -10.94 26.31 -18.85
CA THR A 11 -10.21 25.07 -18.55
C THR A 11 -10.18 24.81 -17.05
N ALA A 12 -10.04 23.54 -16.66
CA ALA A 12 -9.88 23.14 -15.26
C ALA A 12 -8.60 23.74 -14.64
N ALA A 13 -7.54 23.91 -15.43
CA ALA A 13 -6.32 24.59 -14.97
C ALA A 13 -6.56 26.07 -14.67
N ALA A 14 -7.33 26.78 -15.53
CA ALA A 14 -7.69 28.17 -15.29
C ALA A 14 -8.62 28.33 -14.08
N GLU A 15 -9.54 27.38 -13.87
CA GLU A 15 -10.36 27.30 -12.66
C GLU A 15 -9.50 27.12 -11.40
N ALA A 16 -8.54 26.19 -11.43
CA ALA A 16 -7.63 25.93 -10.33
C ALA A 16 -6.79 27.16 -9.95
N ASP A 17 -6.23 27.87 -10.93
CA ASP A 17 -5.46 29.10 -10.70
C ASP A 17 -6.34 30.24 -10.14
N ALA A 18 -7.56 30.36 -10.64
CA ALA A 18 -8.50 31.35 -10.14
C ALA A 18 -8.95 31.05 -8.69
N LEU A 19 -9.14 29.76 -8.37
CA LEU A 19 -9.40 29.30 -7.00
C LEU A 19 -8.23 29.64 -6.07
N ALA A 20 -7.01 29.27 -6.44
CA ALA A 20 -5.81 29.55 -5.65
C ALA A 20 -5.63 31.07 -5.43
N SER A 21 -5.77 31.87 -6.49
CA SER A 21 -5.70 33.34 -6.40
C SER A 21 -6.77 33.92 -5.47
N ARG A 22 -7.98 33.35 -5.47
CA ARG A 22 -9.07 33.81 -4.60
C ARG A 22 -8.84 33.44 -3.14
N ILE A 23 -8.27 32.27 -2.89
CA ILE A 23 -7.87 31.83 -1.55
C ILE A 23 -6.80 32.76 -0.97
N VAL A 24 -5.79 33.12 -1.77
CA VAL A 24 -4.78 34.13 -1.39
C VAL A 24 -5.44 35.47 -1.07
N ALA A 25 -6.33 35.97 -1.93
CA ALA A 25 -7.00 37.25 -1.70
C ALA A 25 -7.87 37.25 -0.43
N MET A 26 -8.51 36.12 -0.09
CA MET A 26 -9.26 35.98 1.16
C MET A 26 -8.34 35.98 2.39
N HIS A 27 -7.17 35.34 2.27
CA HIS A 27 -6.16 35.34 3.33
C HIS A 27 -5.59 36.75 3.56
N ASP A 28 -5.22 37.44 2.48
CA ASP A 28 -4.74 38.83 2.53
C ASP A 28 -5.78 39.79 3.13
N ALA A 29 -7.08 39.47 2.98
CA ALA A 29 -8.18 40.18 3.63
C ALA A 29 -8.40 39.79 5.12
N GLY A 30 -7.54 38.95 5.69
CA GLY A 30 -7.50 38.62 7.12
C GLY A 30 -8.10 37.27 7.51
N ARG A 31 -8.44 36.39 6.56
CA ARG A 31 -8.91 35.02 6.87
C ARG A 31 -7.73 34.09 7.14
N ALA A 32 -7.82 33.25 8.17
CA ALA A 32 -6.80 32.22 8.36
C ALA A 32 -6.91 31.15 7.27
N TRP A 33 -5.79 30.51 6.90
CA TRP A 33 -5.81 29.38 5.95
C TRP A 33 -6.73 28.25 6.42
N SER A 34 -6.74 27.97 7.73
CA SER A 34 -7.58 26.97 8.37
C SER A 34 -9.09 27.24 8.27
N ASP A 35 -9.50 28.48 7.93
CA ASP A 35 -10.90 28.85 7.78
C ASP A 35 -11.43 28.64 6.36
N LEU A 36 -10.56 28.17 5.45
CA LEU A 36 -10.85 28.02 4.03
C LEU A 36 -10.81 26.54 3.65
N ALA A 37 -11.80 26.09 2.89
CA ALA A 37 -11.88 24.72 2.40
C ALA A 37 -12.29 24.70 0.93
N ILE A 38 -11.68 23.79 0.16
CA ILE A 38 -12.04 23.51 -1.24
C ILE A 38 -12.69 22.13 -1.27
N LEU A 39 -13.94 22.07 -1.71
CA LEU A 39 -14.72 20.84 -1.76
C LEU A 39 -14.79 20.34 -3.19
N PHE A 40 -14.31 19.11 -3.40
CA PHE A 40 -14.35 18.44 -4.69
C PHE A 40 -15.47 17.41 -4.75
N ARG A 41 -16.02 17.20 -5.94
CA ARG A 41 -16.92 16.08 -6.20
C ARG A 41 -16.16 14.78 -6.47
N LYS A 42 -14.99 14.85 -7.09
CA LYS A 42 -14.15 13.69 -7.46
C LYS A 42 -12.68 13.99 -7.13
N ASN A 43 -11.98 13.02 -6.54
CA ASN A 43 -10.58 13.19 -6.13
C ASN A 43 -9.63 13.50 -7.29
N LYS A 44 -9.93 13.02 -8.51
CA LYS A 44 -9.08 13.26 -9.68
C LYS A 44 -8.91 14.74 -10.04
N ASP A 45 -9.87 15.59 -9.66
CA ASP A 45 -9.85 17.02 -9.98
C ASP A 45 -8.99 17.82 -8.96
N MET A 46 -8.56 17.16 -7.88
CA MET A 46 -7.76 17.74 -6.79
C MET A 46 -6.31 18.05 -7.22
N LEU A 47 -5.72 17.23 -8.09
CA LEU A 47 -4.31 17.36 -8.49
C LEU A 47 -4.01 18.73 -9.13
N LEU A 48 -4.90 19.20 -10.01
CA LEU A 48 -4.76 20.50 -10.66
C LEU A 48 -4.82 21.66 -9.65
N VAL A 49 -5.64 21.53 -8.61
CA VAL A 49 -5.74 22.54 -7.55
C VAL A 49 -4.52 22.49 -6.63
N HIS A 50 -3.97 21.31 -6.33
CA HIS A 50 -2.71 21.20 -5.58
C HIS A 50 -1.56 21.92 -6.28
N GLU A 51 -1.39 21.68 -7.58
CA GLU A 51 -0.35 22.34 -8.37
C GLU A 51 -0.53 23.87 -8.36
N ALA A 52 -1.78 24.34 -8.53
CA ALA A 52 -2.08 25.77 -8.46
C ALA A 52 -1.77 26.36 -7.08
N LEU A 53 -2.27 25.76 -5.99
CA LEU A 53 -1.99 26.20 -4.62
C LEU A 53 -0.48 26.23 -4.32
N GLY A 54 0.27 25.22 -4.78
CA GLY A 54 1.72 25.16 -4.67
C GLY A 54 2.43 26.31 -5.41
N ARG A 55 2.02 26.61 -6.64
CA ARG A 55 2.55 27.77 -7.41
C ARG A 55 2.26 29.11 -6.73
N HIS A 56 1.13 29.21 -6.03
CA HIS A 56 0.73 30.40 -5.28
C HIS A 56 1.31 30.44 -3.85
N GLY A 57 2.08 29.44 -3.43
CA GLY A 57 2.67 29.37 -2.09
C GLY A 57 1.64 29.21 -0.96
N VAL A 58 0.45 28.69 -1.27
CA VAL A 58 -0.61 28.49 -0.28
C VAL A 58 -0.36 27.19 0.48
N PRO A 59 -0.23 27.21 1.82
CA PRO A 59 -0.17 25.98 2.60
C PRO A 59 -1.54 25.29 2.57
N PHE A 60 -1.56 23.99 2.32
CA PHE A 60 -2.80 23.22 2.27
C PHE A 60 -2.64 21.84 2.93
N GLU A 61 -3.76 21.33 3.44
CA GLU A 61 -3.89 19.97 3.95
C GLU A 61 -5.03 19.28 3.21
N VAL A 62 -4.84 18.00 2.87
CA VAL A 62 -5.86 17.21 2.19
C VAL A 62 -6.68 16.44 3.22
N ALA A 63 -7.86 16.97 3.56
CA ALA A 63 -8.83 16.24 4.36
C ALA A 63 -9.33 15.02 3.58
N ASN A 64 -9.31 13.85 4.21
CA ASN A 64 -9.47 12.51 3.61
C ASN A 64 -8.31 12.05 2.71
N LEU A 65 -7.29 11.48 3.34
CA LEU A 65 -6.44 10.47 2.70
C LEU A 65 -7.24 9.19 2.41
N GLY A 66 -8.13 9.25 1.43
CA GLY A 66 -8.57 8.08 0.67
C GLY A 66 -7.44 7.45 -0.17
N GLY A 67 -6.18 7.75 0.17
CA GLY A 67 -4.95 7.29 -0.46
C GLY A 67 -3.96 6.70 0.54
N LEU A 68 -4.34 6.45 1.79
CA LEU A 68 -3.45 5.77 2.73
C LEU A 68 -3.00 4.41 2.19
N LEU A 69 -3.96 3.61 1.69
CA LEU A 69 -3.69 2.35 0.98
C LEU A 69 -3.23 2.55 -0.49
N SER A 70 -2.95 3.78 -0.91
CA SER A 70 -2.22 4.04 -2.16
C SER A 70 -0.73 4.27 -1.93
N VAL A 71 -0.33 4.53 -0.68
CA VAL A 71 1.08 4.58 -0.27
C VAL A 71 1.62 3.15 -0.33
N PRO A 72 2.66 2.86 -1.15
CA PRO A 72 3.20 1.52 -1.31
C PRO A 72 3.55 0.85 0.02
N GLU A 73 4.20 1.60 0.92
CA GLU A 73 4.68 1.14 2.21
C GLU A 73 3.54 0.73 3.15
N VAL A 74 2.46 1.52 3.16
CA VAL A 74 1.28 1.23 3.97
C VAL A 74 0.54 0.02 3.43
N THR A 75 0.55 -0.15 2.11
CA THR A 75 -0.09 -1.29 1.46
C THR A 75 0.72 -2.57 1.67
N ASP A 76 2.04 -2.47 1.73
CA ASP A 76 2.94 -3.58 2.07
C ASP A 76 2.82 -3.98 3.54
N LEU A 77 2.79 -3.00 4.45
CA LEU A 77 2.47 -3.24 5.86
C LEU A 77 1.12 -3.97 6.00
N HIS A 78 0.09 -3.48 5.31
CA HIS A 78 -1.22 -4.11 5.32
C HIS A 78 -1.18 -5.53 4.77
N ALA A 79 -0.42 -5.80 3.70
CA ALA A 79 -0.26 -7.15 3.17
C ALA A 79 0.43 -8.09 4.17
N TRP A 80 1.49 -7.63 4.84
CA TRP A 80 2.17 -8.40 5.89
C TRP A 80 1.23 -8.73 7.06
N LEU A 81 0.48 -7.76 7.55
CA LEU A 81 -0.50 -7.97 8.62
C LEU A 81 -1.59 -8.98 8.19
N ARG A 82 -2.02 -8.94 6.92
CA ARG A 82 -3.00 -9.89 6.39
C ARG A 82 -2.47 -11.32 6.36
N ILE A 83 -1.24 -11.56 5.89
CA ILE A 83 -0.69 -12.93 5.84
C ILE A 83 -0.32 -13.48 7.23
N LEU A 84 -0.01 -12.60 8.19
CA LEU A 84 0.19 -13.00 9.58
C LEU A 84 -1.13 -13.41 10.26
N HIS A 85 -2.25 -12.81 9.85
CA HIS A 85 -3.58 -13.15 10.36
C HIS A 85 -4.23 -14.31 9.62
N ALA A 86 -4.12 -14.33 8.28
CA ALA A 86 -4.75 -15.25 7.36
C ALA A 86 -3.69 -15.75 6.33
N PRO A 87 -2.97 -16.84 6.66
CA PRO A 87 -1.92 -17.42 5.81
C PRO A 87 -2.37 -17.79 4.38
N GLU A 88 -3.67 -18.05 4.20
CA GLU A 88 -4.30 -18.39 2.92
C GLU A 88 -4.51 -17.20 1.98
N ASP A 89 -4.21 -15.97 2.41
CA ASP A 89 -4.37 -14.75 1.61
C ASP A 89 -3.34 -14.65 0.46
N GLY A 90 -3.62 -15.39 -0.60
CA GLY A 90 -2.81 -15.42 -1.82
C GLY A 90 -2.56 -14.05 -2.45
N PRO A 91 -3.55 -13.15 -2.58
CA PRO A 91 -3.32 -11.80 -3.07
C PRO A 91 -2.35 -10.96 -2.22
N ALA A 92 -2.47 -11.01 -0.89
CA ALA A 92 -1.53 -10.31 0.00
C ALA A 92 -0.11 -10.90 -0.10
N LEU A 93 0.00 -12.22 -0.13
CA LEU A 93 1.29 -12.90 -0.31
C LEU A 93 1.93 -12.56 -1.67
N ALA A 94 1.16 -12.63 -2.75
CA ALA A 94 1.64 -12.29 -4.09
C ALA A 94 2.14 -10.84 -4.14
N ARG A 95 1.46 -9.90 -3.48
CA ARG A 95 1.93 -8.52 -3.38
C ARG A 95 3.32 -8.43 -2.75
N ILE A 96 3.53 -9.10 -1.61
CA ILE A 96 4.83 -9.09 -0.89
C ILE A 96 5.92 -9.67 -1.78
N LEU A 97 5.68 -10.84 -2.36
CA LEU A 97 6.66 -11.55 -3.19
C LEU A 97 7.05 -10.79 -4.47
N LEU A 98 6.08 -10.11 -5.10
CA LEU A 98 6.31 -9.27 -6.29
C LEU A 98 6.86 -7.88 -5.96
N GLY A 99 6.88 -7.49 -4.68
CA GLY A 99 7.31 -6.18 -4.19
C GLY A 99 8.80 -5.92 -4.33
N SER A 100 9.23 -4.68 -4.01
CA SER A 100 10.62 -4.21 -4.12
C SER A 100 11.61 -5.02 -3.29
N ARG A 101 11.14 -5.65 -2.20
CA ARG A 101 11.97 -6.42 -1.26
C ARG A 101 12.44 -7.77 -1.81
N PHE A 102 11.55 -8.53 -2.46
CA PHE A 102 11.84 -9.88 -2.97
C PHE A 102 11.99 -9.94 -4.50
N ARG A 103 11.35 -8.99 -5.22
CA ARG A 103 11.52 -8.77 -6.66
C ARG A 103 11.29 -10.01 -7.50
N LEU A 104 10.40 -10.90 -7.06
CA LEU A 104 10.02 -12.07 -7.83
C LEU A 104 9.16 -11.64 -9.02
N GLY A 105 9.29 -12.34 -10.14
CA GLY A 105 8.40 -12.19 -11.28
C GLY A 105 7.23 -13.15 -11.20
N LEU A 106 6.18 -12.90 -12.00
CA LEU A 106 5.06 -13.82 -12.13
C LEU A 106 5.51 -15.24 -12.51
N ALA A 107 6.56 -15.37 -13.33
CA ALA A 107 7.12 -16.65 -13.72
C ALA A 107 7.67 -17.45 -12.53
N ASP A 108 8.21 -16.79 -11.51
CA ASP A 108 8.72 -17.45 -10.31
C ASP A 108 7.59 -17.96 -9.40
N LEU A 109 6.38 -17.39 -9.51
CA LEU A 109 5.20 -17.85 -8.77
C LEU A 109 4.50 -19.05 -9.41
N VAL A 110 4.76 -19.32 -10.70
CA VAL A 110 4.10 -20.39 -11.44
C VAL A 110 4.40 -21.78 -10.85
N PRO A 111 5.65 -22.14 -10.48
CA PRO A 111 5.93 -23.42 -9.83
C PRO A 111 5.16 -23.61 -8.53
N LEU A 112 5.04 -22.58 -7.69
CA LEU A 112 4.27 -22.63 -6.44
C LEU A 112 2.80 -22.92 -6.75
N ALA A 113 2.20 -22.17 -7.68
CA ALA A 113 0.80 -22.35 -8.06
C ALA A 113 0.53 -23.75 -8.63
N ARG A 114 1.46 -24.31 -9.42
CA ARG A 114 1.36 -25.69 -9.94
C ARG A 114 1.42 -26.72 -8.83
N TRP A 115 2.28 -26.53 -7.83
CA TRP A 115 2.40 -27.43 -6.69
C TRP A 115 1.15 -27.40 -5.81
N VAL A 116 0.61 -26.21 -5.52
CA VAL A 116 -0.68 -26.09 -4.81
C VAL A 116 -1.78 -26.83 -5.57
N GLN A 117 -1.84 -26.65 -6.88
CA GLN A 117 -2.86 -27.29 -7.71
C GLN A 117 -2.70 -28.82 -7.79
N SER A 118 -1.48 -29.36 -7.76
CA SER A 118 -1.24 -30.80 -7.76
C SER A 118 -1.65 -31.42 -6.42
N ARG A 119 -1.32 -30.77 -5.30
CA ARG A 119 -1.73 -31.20 -3.94
C ARG A 119 -3.25 -31.22 -3.78
N ARG A 120 -3.95 -30.18 -4.25
CA ARG A 120 -5.42 -30.13 -4.24
C ARG A 120 -6.05 -31.28 -5.03
N ARG A 121 -5.53 -31.60 -6.23
CA ARG A 121 -6.03 -32.72 -7.05
C ARG A 121 -5.84 -34.08 -6.39
N THR A 122 -4.70 -34.31 -5.73
CA THR A 122 -4.47 -35.56 -5.00
C THR A 122 -5.45 -35.70 -3.83
N SER A 123 -5.68 -34.60 -3.09
CA SER A 123 -6.64 -34.58 -1.98
C SER A 123 -8.09 -34.86 -2.43
N GLU A 124 -8.51 -34.41 -3.62
CA GLU A 124 -9.85 -34.65 -4.16
C GLU A 124 -10.09 -36.12 -4.58
N LEU A 125 -9.02 -36.87 -4.88
CA LEU A 125 -9.11 -38.28 -5.27
C LEU A 125 -9.21 -39.21 -4.05
N ASP A 126 -8.71 -38.79 -2.89
CA ASP A 126 -8.69 -39.52 -1.62
C ASP A 126 -9.87 -39.18 -0.68
N ARG A 127 -11.10 -39.11 -1.24
CA ARG A 127 -12.36 -38.58 -0.60
C ARG A 127 -12.81 -39.19 0.74
N ASP A 128 -12.01 -40.03 1.39
CA ASP A 128 -12.34 -40.66 2.67
C ASP A 128 -11.74 -39.94 3.90
N HIS A 129 -10.90 -38.89 3.76
CA HIS A 129 -10.34 -38.16 4.91
C HIS A 129 -10.91 -36.74 5.10
N GLU A 130 -11.22 -36.47 6.38
CA GLU A 130 -11.61 -35.19 6.99
C GLU A 130 -10.93 -33.97 6.36
N LEU A 131 -11.74 -32.93 6.07
CA LEU A 131 -11.42 -31.50 6.00
C LEU A 131 -9.92 -31.16 6.12
N LEU A 132 -9.12 -31.51 5.11
CA LEU A 132 -7.74 -31.04 5.03
C LEU A 132 -7.78 -29.51 4.84
N PRO A 133 -6.91 -28.75 5.54
CA PRO A 133 -6.83 -27.30 5.32
C PRO A 133 -6.50 -27.02 3.85
N ASP A 134 -7.09 -25.94 3.31
CA ASP A 134 -6.91 -25.57 1.91
C ASP A 134 -5.42 -25.25 1.67
N VAL A 135 -4.74 -26.09 0.89
CA VAL A 135 -3.30 -25.93 0.58
C VAL A 135 -3.10 -24.58 -0.10
N GLY A 136 -2.24 -23.75 0.48
CA GLY A 136 -2.02 -22.36 0.09
C GLY A 136 -0.66 -22.11 -0.56
N LEU A 137 -0.50 -20.93 -1.17
CA LEU A 137 0.78 -20.49 -1.73
C LEU A 137 1.88 -20.45 -0.66
N LEU A 138 1.56 -20.12 0.58
CA LEU A 138 2.52 -20.07 1.68
C LEU A 138 3.07 -21.45 2.02
N GLU A 139 2.21 -22.48 2.04
CA GLU A 139 2.65 -23.86 2.25
C GLU A 139 3.59 -24.33 1.13
N ALA A 140 3.33 -23.92 -0.11
CA ALA A 140 4.26 -24.19 -1.21
C ALA A 140 5.65 -23.57 -0.98
N VAL A 141 5.72 -22.43 -0.28
CA VAL A 141 6.99 -21.81 0.10
C VAL A 141 7.76 -22.66 1.13
N ASP A 142 7.08 -23.42 1.98
CA ASP A 142 7.75 -24.32 2.94
C ASP A 142 8.29 -25.61 2.27
N HIS A 143 7.90 -25.87 1.01
CA HIS A 143 8.26 -27.06 0.23
C HIS A 143 9.06 -26.72 -1.04
N LEU A 144 9.98 -25.76 -0.99
CA LEU A 144 10.76 -25.33 -2.16
C LEU A 144 11.57 -26.45 -2.81
N ASP A 145 11.98 -27.46 -2.05
CA ASP A 145 12.72 -28.63 -2.53
C ASP A 145 11.87 -29.53 -3.45
N GLU A 146 10.55 -29.48 -3.29
CA GLU A 146 9.59 -30.17 -4.16
C GLU A 146 9.23 -29.33 -5.41
N LEU A 147 9.53 -28.03 -5.40
CA LEU A 147 9.30 -27.11 -6.51
C LEU A 147 10.42 -27.24 -7.54
N GLY A 148 10.25 -28.15 -8.50
CA GLY A 148 11.10 -28.19 -9.69
C GLY A 148 11.10 -26.87 -10.47
N ASP A 149 12.17 -26.62 -11.23
CA ASP A 149 12.30 -25.51 -12.19
C ASP A 149 12.35 -24.08 -11.62
N LEU A 150 12.70 -23.90 -10.34
CA LEU A 150 12.96 -22.57 -9.79
C LEU A 150 14.37 -22.06 -10.13
N ARG A 151 14.48 -20.76 -10.40
CA ARG A 151 15.77 -20.07 -10.53
C ARG A 151 16.43 -19.96 -9.16
N SER A 152 17.75 -20.05 -9.08
CA SER A 152 18.49 -19.95 -7.80
C SER A 152 18.13 -18.67 -7.02
N GLY A 153 18.10 -17.52 -7.68
CA GLY A 153 17.69 -16.26 -7.04
C GLY A 153 16.23 -16.24 -6.55
N ALA A 154 15.35 -17.04 -7.16
CA ALA A 154 13.98 -17.18 -6.68
C ALA A 154 13.91 -18.05 -5.42
N VAL A 155 14.69 -19.14 -5.38
CA VAL A 155 14.83 -19.98 -4.18
C VAL A 155 15.37 -19.16 -3.01
N ASP A 156 16.41 -18.35 -3.24
CA ASP A 156 17.00 -17.49 -2.21
C ASP A 156 15.99 -16.47 -1.68
N ALA A 157 15.24 -15.81 -2.57
CA ALA A 157 14.23 -14.83 -2.19
C ALA A 157 13.06 -15.46 -1.42
N LEU A 158 12.57 -16.62 -1.86
CA LEU A 158 11.49 -17.35 -1.18
C LEU A 158 11.94 -17.87 0.20
N SER A 159 13.18 -18.35 0.31
CA SER A 159 13.78 -18.78 1.58
C SER A 159 13.94 -17.60 2.55
N SER A 160 14.39 -16.44 2.05
CA SER A 160 14.47 -15.20 2.83
C SER A 160 13.09 -14.77 3.31
N PHE A 161 12.07 -14.82 2.45
CA PHE A 161 10.70 -14.51 2.82
C PHE A 161 10.18 -15.46 3.91
N ALA A 162 10.40 -16.77 3.77
CA ALA A 162 9.96 -17.78 4.74
C ALA A 162 10.61 -17.60 6.13
N ALA A 163 11.89 -17.20 6.15
CA ALA A 163 12.57 -16.84 7.40
C ALA A 163 11.94 -15.60 8.03
N GLU A 164 11.75 -14.52 7.25
CA GLU A 164 11.13 -13.28 7.75
C GLU A 164 9.70 -13.48 8.26
N TYR A 165 8.90 -14.28 7.55
CA TYR A 165 7.54 -14.59 7.96
C TYR A 165 7.49 -15.33 9.31
N ARG A 166 8.35 -16.34 9.50
CA ARG A 166 8.44 -17.08 10.78
C ARG A 166 8.87 -16.19 11.93
N ASP A 167 9.89 -15.35 11.73
CA ASP A 167 10.31 -14.39 12.75
C ASP A 167 9.17 -13.43 13.13
N LEU A 168 8.40 -12.94 12.14
CA LEU A 168 7.29 -12.02 12.39
C LEU A 168 6.13 -12.71 13.11
N LEU A 169 5.88 -14.00 12.85
CA LEU A 169 4.92 -14.80 13.63
C LEU A 169 5.35 -14.90 15.10
N GLU A 170 6.63 -15.10 15.38
CA GLU A 170 7.14 -15.13 16.76
C GLU A 170 6.94 -13.77 17.45
N VAL A 171 7.27 -12.67 16.77
CA VAL A 171 7.05 -11.31 17.29
C VAL A 171 5.57 -11.05 17.57
N ALA A 172 4.68 -11.48 16.68
CA ALA A 172 3.24 -11.26 16.79
C ALA A 172 2.60 -11.91 18.02
N GLN A 173 3.23 -12.94 18.64
CA GLN A 173 2.69 -13.61 19.82
C GLN A 173 2.74 -12.77 21.10
N GLY A 174 3.61 -11.76 21.16
CA GLY A 174 3.82 -10.94 22.36
C GLY A 174 3.78 -9.43 22.13
N ALA A 175 3.83 -8.99 20.88
CA ALA A 175 3.81 -7.57 20.52
C ALA A 175 2.38 -7.02 20.42
N SER A 176 2.22 -5.74 20.80
CA SER A 176 1.05 -4.97 20.39
C SER A 176 1.04 -4.77 18.87
N LEU A 177 -0.13 -4.47 18.29
CA LEU A 177 -0.24 -4.15 16.86
C LEU A 177 0.71 -3.03 16.45
N VAL A 178 0.88 -2.01 17.30
CA VAL A 178 1.77 -0.87 17.01
C VAL A 178 3.24 -1.32 16.95
N GLU A 179 3.67 -2.17 17.89
CA GLU A 179 5.04 -2.71 17.91
C GLU A 179 5.30 -3.64 16.72
N LEU A 180 4.33 -4.49 16.39
CA LEU A 180 4.41 -5.35 15.22
C LEU A 180 4.47 -4.53 13.93
N SER A 181 3.63 -3.50 13.77
CA SER A 181 3.65 -2.61 12.61
C SER A 181 4.99 -1.89 12.47
N ARG A 182 5.55 -1.36 13.56
CA ARG A 182 6.89 -0.75 13.54
C ARG A 182 7.96 -1.76 13.13
N THR A 183 7.93 -2.95 13.71
CA THR A 183 8.89 -4.02 13.38
C THR A 183 8.83 -4.39 11.90
N ILE A 184 7.61 -4.51 11.34
CA ILE A 184 7.43 -4.78 9.90
C ILE A 184 8.03 -3.65 9.08
N LEU A 185 7.68 -2.38 9.35
CA LEU A 185 8.18 -1.23 8.59
C LEU A 185 9.71 -1.10 8.64
N ASP A 186 10.31 -1.35 9.80
CA ASP A 186 11.76 -1.30 9.99
C ASP A 186 12.46 -2.41 9.19
N ARG A 187 11.90 -3.63 9.19
CA ARG A 187 12.46 -4.78 8.48
C ARG A 187 12.24 -4.73 6.96
N THR A 188 11.12 -4.18 6.51
CA THR A 188 10.83 -4.03 5.08
C THR A 188 11.57 -2.87 4.43
N GLY A 189 12.21 -2.00 5.22
CA GLY A 189 12.94 -0.84 4.73
C GLY A 189 12.03 0.30 4.28
N ALA A 190 10.75 0.28 4.69
CA ALA A 190 9.74 1.26 4.29
C ALA A 190 10.18 2.71 4.53
N TRP A 191 10.97 2.97 5.58
CA TRP A 191 11.47 4.31 5.87
C TRP A 191 12.45 4.85 4.82
N ALA A 192 13.30 3.98 4.25
CA ALA A 192 14.25 4.38 3.22
C ALA A 192 13.56 4.65 1.88
N ASP A 193 12.50 3.90 1.58
CA ASP A 193 11.68 4.11 0.39
C ASP A 193 10.89 5.43 0.50
N LEU A 194 10.29 5.72 1.66
CA LEU A 194 9.62 7.00 1.95
C LEU A 194 10.57 8.20 1.87
N ASP A 195 11.82 8.06 2.33
CA ASP A 195 12.84 9.11 2.26
C ASP A 195 13.27 9.45 0.83
N SER A 196 13.01 8.54 -0.12
CA SER A 196 13.30 8.74 -1.54
C SER A 196 12.14 9.40 -2.32
N MET A 197 10.96 9.53 -1.70
CA MET A 197 9.78 10.11 -2.33
C MET A 197 9.83 11.65 -2.38
N ASP A 198 9.06 12.24 -3.31
CA ASP A 198 8.87 13.69 -3.39
C ASP A 198 8.41 14.27 -2.03
N PRO A 199 8.93 15.42 -1.58
CA PRO A 199 8.66 15.99 -0.25
C PRO A 199 7.16 16.14 0.08
N SER A 200 6.32 16.38 -0.92
CA SER A 200 4.86 16.52 -0.74
C SER A 200 4.17 15.17 -0.48
N ALA A 201 4.62 14.09 -1.11
CA ALA A 201 4.11 12.74 -0.90
C ALA A 201 4.65 12.12 0.40
N GLY A 202 5.93 12.35 0.70
CA GLY A 202 6.58 11.85 1.91
C GLY A 202 6.05 12.46 3.20
N LEU A 203 5.63 13.74 3.20
CA LEU A 203 5.00 14.37 4.37
C LEU A 203 3.63 13.78 4.67
N SER A 204 2.82 13.50 3.65
CA SER A 204 1.51 12.87 3.81
C SER A 204 1.65 11.43 4.35
N ALA A 205 2.58 10.63 3.82
CA ALA A 205 2.84 9.29 4.31
C ALA A 205 3.31 9.28 5.78
N ARG A 206 4.22 10.20 6.16
CA ARG A 206 4.73 10.34 7.54
C ARG A 206 3.67 10.72 8.57
N LEU A 207 2.66 11.51 8.19
CA LEU A 207 1.60 11.93 9.12
C LEU A 207 0.55 10.84 9.35
N ASN A 208 0.52 9.80 8.51
CA ASN A 208 -0.44 8.69 8.63
C ASN A 208 0.15 7.40 9.22
N LEU A 209 1.47 7.32 9.36
CA LEU A 209 2.19 6.25 10.06
C LEU A 209 2.48 6.66 11.50
#